data_AF-A0A540WKK1-F1
#
_entry.id   AF-A0A540WKK1-F1
#
_cell.length_a   1.000
_cell.length_b   1.000
_cell.length_c   1.000
_cell.angle_alpha   90.00
_cell.angle_beta   90.00
_cell.angle_gamma   90.00
#
_symmetry.space_group_name_H-M   'P 1'
#
loop_
_entity.id
_entity.type
_entity.pdbx_description
1 polymer ?
#
loop_
_entity_poly.entity_id
_entity_poly.type
_entity_poly.pdbx_seq_one_letter_code
_entity_poly.pdbx_strand_id
1 'polypeptide(L)'
;MGTAPRAGLALCTQGWCSGARPRLCLVDSICCDAWPLSLMSLLGMPAVMRRLATERVGRLLRLALRWKGFETAPPDGLVEGLLAPYVTVVGLVSLVRDAVALNTNQTRELAPRLGHVSVPTLLLWGEEDGLLPTRYGERLAWDIPGARWAQVPDARHFVMWDVPHAVAMELFRFLEQEMPVVGGQGARTLRRTERAETEVLFDSDAPVPA
;
A
#
# COMPACT_ATOMS: atom_id res chain seq x y z
N MET A 1 31.96 -2.58 2.35
CA MET A 1 30.82 -3.33 2.93
C MET A 1 29.61 -2.41 2.89
N GLY A 2 28.76 -2.54 1.85
CA GLY A 2 27.57 -1.71 1.67
C GLY A 2 26.33 -2.43 2.18
N THR A 3 25.66 -1.85 3.17
CA THR A 3 24.38 -2.35 3.70
C THR A 3 23.25 -1.94 2.76
N ALA A 4 22.60 -2.92 2.13
CA ALA A 4 21.36 -2.70 1.39
C ALA A 4 20.21 -2.36 2.36
N PRO A 5 19.41 -1.33 2.10
CA PRO A 5 18.20 -1.06 2.89
C PRO A 5 17.15 -2.13 2.56
N ARG A 6 16.64 -2.81 3.59
CA ARG A 6 15.52 -3.75 3.49
C ARG A 6 14.23 -2.92 3.43
N ALA A 7 13.62 -2.87 2.25
CA ALA A 7 12.41 -2.10 1.98
C ALA A 7 11.14 -2.88 2.35
N GLY A 8 10.13 -2.14 2.78
CA GLY A 8 8.73 -2.55 2.63
C GLY A 8 8.38 -2.74 1.15
N LEU A 9 7.31 -3.49 0.90
CA LEU A 9 6.90 -3.89 -0.44
C LEU A 9 6.34 -2.67 -1.21
N ALA A 10 7.22 -1.87 -1.83
CA ALA A 10 6.83 -1.00 -2.93
C ALA A 10 6.81 -1.85 -4.20
N LEU A 11 5.66 -1.94 -4.88
CA LEU A 11 5.56 -2.59 -6.18
C LEU A 11 6.18 -1.65 -7.22
N CYS A 12 7.51 -1.56 -7.22
CA CYS A 12 8.29 -0.86 -8.22
C CYS A 12 8.39 -1.81 -9.41
N THR A 13 7.44 -1.71 -10.35
CA THR A 13 7.59 -2.39 -11.66
C THR A 13 8.72 -1.71 -12.42
N GLN A 14 9.98 -2.03 -12.10
CA GLN A 14 11.08 -1.82 -13.02
C GLN A 14 11.00 -2.88 -14.11
N GLY A 15 10.05 -2.72 -15.03
CA GLY A 15 10.19 -3.32 -16.34
C GLY A 15 11.44 -2.72 -16.97
N TRP A 16 12.52 -3.49 -17.06
CA TRP A 16 13.71 -3.17 -17.86
C TRP A 16 13.31 -3.17 -19.34
N CYS A 17 12.55 -2.16 -19.74
CA CYS A 17 12.36 -1.77 -21.14
C CYS A 17 13.19 -0.50 -21.31
N SER A 18 14.31 -0.61 -22.04
CA SER A 18 15.11 0.53 -22.46
C SER A 18 14.21 1.57 -23.16
N GLY A 19 13.86 2.66 -22.45
CA GLY A 19 12.94 3.71 -22.95
C GLY A 19 11.71 3.99 -22.08
N ALA A 20 11.39 3.14 -21.10
CA ALA A 20 10.26 3.40 -20.20
C ALA A 20 10.58 4.56 -19.24
N ARG A 21 9.70 5.57 -19.20
CA ARG A 21 9.78 6.62 -18.18
C ARG A 21 9.40 6.01 -16.82
N PRO A 22 10.23 6.17 -15.78
CA PRO A 22 9.91 5.63 -14.46
C PRO A 22 8.63 6.28 -13.92
N ARG A 23 7.76 5.46 -13.33
CA ARG A 23 6.55 5.86 -12.60
C ARG A 23 6.56 5.17 -11.25
N LEU A 24 5.98 5.81 -10.25
CA LEU A 24 5.87 5.28 -8.90
C LEU A 24 4.41 5.07 -8.54
N CYS A 25 4.05 3.87 -8.10
CA CYS A 25 2.76 3.62 -7.46
C CYS A 25 3.02 3.12 -6.04
N LEU A 26 2.43 3.79 -5.06
CA LEU A 26 2.44 3.37 -3.66
C LEU A 26 1.03 2.95 -3.30
N VAL A 27 0.89 1.76 -2.74
CA VAL A 27 -0.37 1.18 -2.30
C VAL A 27 -0.24 0.91 -0.81
N ASP A 28 -1.14 1.49 0.00
CA ASP A 28 -1.18 1.34 1.48
C ASP A 28 0.22 1.32 2.11
N SER A 29 1.06 2.27 1.72
CA SER A 29 2.50 2.16 1.91
C SER A 29 2.94 2.73 3.26
N ILE A 30 3.82 2.02 3.96
CA ILE A 30 4.40 2.52 5.20
C ILE A 30 5.24 3.77 4.93
N CYS A 31 4.95 4.85 5.64
CA CYS A 31 5.67 6.11 5.52
C CYS A 31 5.72 6.85 6.87
N CYS A 32 6.48 7.95 6.91
CA CYS A 32 6.53 8.87 8.05
C CYS A 32 6.69 8.14 9.39
N ASP A 33 5.75 8.30 10.32
CA ASP A 33 5.65 7.64 11.62
C ASP A 33 4.48 6.64 11.70
N ALA A 34 4.01 6.14 10.56
CA ALA A 34 2.89 5.20 10.47
C ALA A 34 3.14 3.81 11.08
N TRP A 35 4.34 3.57 11.62
CA TRP A 35 4.81 2.27 12.09
C TRP A 35 5.89 2.45 13.19
N PRO A 36 6.20 1.40 13.97
CA PRO A 36 5.60 0.07 13.95
C PRO A 36 4.15 0.06 14.43
N LEU A 37 3.34 -0.86 13.88
CA LEU A 37 2.01 -1.14 14.41
C LEU A 37 2.11 -1.60 15.87
N SER A 38 1.14 -1.25 16.73
CA SER A 38 1.19 -1.55 18.17
C SER A 38 1.39 -3.04 18.48
N LEU A 39 0.80 -3.92 17.65
CA LEU A 39 1.00 -5.37 17.75
C LEU A 39 2.47 -5.76 17.52
N MET A 40 3.13 -5.15 16.53
CA MET A 40 4.54 -5.40 16.25
C MET A 40 5.45 -4.84 17.35
N SER A 41 5.14 -3.66 17.87
CA SER A 41 5.86 -3.11 19.04
C SER A 41 5.82 -4.07 20.23
N LEU A 42 4.65 -4.68 20.50
CA LEU A 42 4.48 -5.66 21.55
C LEU A 42 5.33 -6.93 21.31
N LEU A 43 5.32 -7.45 20.10
CA LEU A 43 6.11 -8.63 19.72
C LEU A 43 7.62 -8.40 19.87
N GLY A 44 8.10 -7.17 19.64
CA GLY A 44 9.49 -6.79 19.83
C GLY A 44 9.95 -6.70 21.30
N MET A 45 9.04 -6.73 22.27
CA MET A 45 9.40 -6.58 23.69
C MET A 45 10.01 -7.87 24.27
N PRO A 46 11.19 -7.82 24.93
CA PRO A 46 11.83 -9.02 25.50
C PRO A 46 10.94 -9.77 26.52
N ALA A 47 10.11 -9.04 27.29
CA ALA A 47 9.20 -9.63 28.25
C ALA A 47 8.07 -10.43 27.60
N VAL A 48 7.61 -9.98 26.43
CA VAL A 48 6.59 -10.66 25.62
C VAL A 48 7.22 -11.88 24.98
N MET A 49 8.36 -11.72 24.30
CA MET A 49 9.10 -12.80 23.63
C MET A 49 9.26 -14.04 24.52
N ARG A 50 9.66 -13.86 25.79
CA ARG A 50 9.86 -14.98 26.74
C ARG A 50 8.59 -15.77 27.07
N ARG A 51 7.41 -15.25 26.72
CA ARG A 51 6.09 -15.81 27.04
C ARG A 51 5.28 -16.15 25.79
N LEU A 52 5.82 -15.92 24.58
CA LEU A 52 5.12 -16.18 23.33
C LEU A 52 5.06 -17.68 23.04
N ALA A 53 3.89 -18.13 22.62
CA ALA A 53 3.68 -19.44 22.00
C ALA A 53 3.21 -19.22 20.56
N THR A 54 3.70 -20.04 19.62
CA THR A 54 3.37 -19.96 18.17
C THR A 54 1.87 -19.88 17.94
N GLU A 55 1.10 -20.73 18.63
CA GLU A 55 -0.37 -20.77 18.56
C GLU A 55 -1.05 -19.45 18.93
N ARG A 56 -0.55 -18.77 19.98
CA ARG A 56 -1.14 -17.50 20.43
C ARG A 56 -0.85 -16.39 19.44
N VAL A 57 0.39 -16.33 18.94
CA VAL A 57 0.79 -15.33 17.95
C VAL A 57 0.05 -15.54 16.64
N GLY A 58 -0.04 -16.78 16.15
CA GLY A 58 -0.81 -17.11 14.95
C GLY A 58 -2.28 -16.69 15.05
N ARG A 59 -2.92 -16.93 16.20
CA ARG A 59 -4.30 -16.46 16.45
C ARG A 59 -4.42 -14.93 16.45
N LEU A 60 -3.50 -14.23 17.10
CA LEU A 60 -3.52 -12.76 17.16
C LEU A 60 -3.31 -12.14 15.77
N LEU A 61 -2.35 -12.64 15.00
CA LEU A 61 -2.10 -12.18 13.63
C LEU A 61 -3.31 -12.47 12.73
N ARG A 62 -3.89 -13.67 12.82
CA ARG A 62 -5.11 -14.03 12.07
C ARG A 62 -6.24 -13.06 12.37
N LEU A 63 -6.47 -12.76 13.65
CA LEU A 63 -7.51 -11.82 14.06
C LEU A 63 -7.23 -10.41 13.52
N ALA A 64 -5.99 -9.93 13.66
CA ALA A 64 -5.59 -8.61 13.17
C ALA A 64 -5.78 -8.49 11.64
N LEU A 65 -5.34 -9.48 10.87
CA LEU A 65 -5.51 -9.49 9.41
C LEU A 65 -6.99 -9.49 9.02
N ARG A 66 -7.82 -10.35 9.63
CA ARG A 66 -9.25 -10.43 9.29
C ARG A 66 -10.03 -9.17 9.66
N TRP A 67 -9.71 -8.52 10.77
CA TRP A 67 -10.49 -7.38 11.28
C TRP A 67 -10.01 -6.03 10.76
N LYS A 68 -8.73 -5.89 10.45
CA LYS A 68 -8.14 -4.60 10.04
C LYS A 68 -7.58 -4.61 8.63
N GLY A 69 -7.35 -5.80 8.06
CA GLY A 69 -6.71 -5.96 6.76
C GLY A 69 -7.67 -5.97 5.58
N PHE A 70 -8.84 -6.58 5.73
CA PHE A 70 -9.81 -6.79 4.64
C PHE A 70 -11.15 -6.16 4.97
N GLU A 71 -11.81 -5.60 3.97
CA GLU A 71 -13.17 -5.08 4.09
C GLU A 71 -14.17 -6.23 4.25
N THR A 72 -14.10 -7.20 3.33
CA THR A 72 -14.95 -8.38 3.32
C THR A 72 -14.18 -9.62 3.76
N ALA A 73 -14.88 -10.76 3.88
CA ALA A 73 -14.22 -12.01 4.22
C ALA A 73 -13.16 -12.34 3.14
N PRO A 74 -11.88 -12.52 3.50
CA PRO A 74 -10.85 -12.84 2.52
C PRO A 74 -11.09 -14.22 1.90
N PRO A 75 -10.59 -14.46 0.66
CA PRO A 75 -10.66 -15.76 0.03
C PRO A 75 -10.18 -16.90 0.93
N ASP A 76 -10.80 -18.07 0.75
CA ASP A 76 -10.50 -19.26 1.56
C ASP A 76 -9.01 -19.59 1.52
N GLY A 77 -8.42 -19.77 2.71
CA GLY A 77 -7.02 -20.11 2.87
C GLY A 77 -6.03 -18.97 2.62
N LEU A 78 -6.46 -17.77 2.21
CA LEU A 78 -5.54 -16.64 2.00
C LEU A 78 -4.82 -16.26 3.29
N VAL A 79 -5.56 -16.09 4.38
CA VAL A 79 -4.99 -15.70 5.68
C VAL A 79 -4.07 -16.80 6.21
N GLU A 80 -4.45 -18.06 6.04
CA GLU A 80 -3.61 -19.20 6.39
C GLU A 80 -2.32 -19.21 5.58
N GLY A 81 -2.38 -18.93 4.28
CA GLY A 81 -1.21 -18.82 3.40
C GLY A 81 -0.28 -17.68 3.81
N LEU A 82 -0.83 -16.49 4.12
CA LEU A 82 -0.07 -15.34 4.61
C LEU A 82 0.64 -15.64 5.94
N LEU A 83 0.01 -16.43 6.81
CA LEU A 83 0.53 -16.74 8.14
C LEU A 83 1.38 -18.01 8.20
N ALA A 84 1.35 -18.85 7.16
CA ALA A 84 2.07 -20.12 7.11
C ALA A 84 3.58 -19.99 7.46
N PRO A 85 4.30 -18.93 7.05
CA PRO A 85 5.70 -18.75 7.44
C PRO A 85 5.91 -18.54 8.95
N TYR A 86 4.91 -18.04 9.67
CA TYR A 86 5.02 -17.56 11.06
C TYR A 86 4.45 -18.52 12.11
N VAL A 87 3.81 -19.62 11.69
CA VAL A 87 3.22 -20.63 12.60
C VAL A 87 4.19 -21.75 13.00
N THR A 88 5.49 -21.56 12.75
CA THR A 88 6.56 -22.45 13.23
C THR A 88 7.39 -21.76 14.31
N VAL A 89 8.17 -22.52 15.08
CA VAL A 89 9.09 -21.93 16.09
C VAL A 89 10.12 -21.02 15.41
N VAL A 90 10.69 -21.46 14.28
CA VAL A 90 11.64 -20.65 13.50
C VAL A 90 10.97 -19.40 12.93
N GLY A 91 9.75 -19.54 12.41
CA GLY A 91 8.94 -18.44 11.91
C GLY A 91 8.64 -17.39 12.98
N LEU A 92 8.27 -17.83 14.19
CA LEU A 92 8.05 -16.93 15.32
C LEU A 92 9.34 -16.19 15.71
N VAL A 93 10.48 -16.87 15.75
CA VAL A 93 11.78 -16.21 15.99
C VAL A 93 12.09 -15.19 14.90
N SER A 94 11.80 -15.50 13.63
CA SER A 94 11.96 -14.54 12.53
C SER A 94 11.05 -13.33 12.71
N LEU A 95 9.77 -13.54 12.99
CA LEU A 95 8.82 -12.46 13.21
C LEU A 95 9.23 -11.54 14.36
N VAL A 96 9.73 -12.11 15.46
CA VAL A 96 10.24 -11.31 16.59
C VAL A 96 11.46 -10.51 16.18
N ARG A 97 12.39 -11.09 15.41
CA ARG A 97 13.56 -10.36 14.89
C ARG A 97 13.13 -9.21 13.98
N ASP A 98 12.16 -9.45 13.10
CA ASP A 98 11.61 -8.43 12.22
C ASP A 98 10.95 -7.31 13.04
N ALA A 99 10.14 -7.68 14.04
CA ALA A 99 9.49 -6.74 14.96
C ALA A 99 10.48 -5.87 15.74
N VAL A 100 11.61 -6.44 16.20
CA VAL A 100 12.71 -5.71 16.86
C VAL A 100 13.45 -4.79 15.89
N ALA A 101 13.59 -5.21 14.63
CA ALA A 101 14.27 -4.43 13.61
C ALA A 101 13.44 -3.23 13.10
N LEU A 102 12.15 -3.16 13.47
CA LEU A 102 11.30 -2.06 13.06
C LEU A 102 11.73 -0.75 13.75
N ASN A 103 12.20 0.22 12.96
CA ASN A 103 12.69 1.51 13.45
C ASN A 103 12.14 2.67 12.62
N THR A 104 11.18 3.40 13.20
CA THR A 104 10.49 4.55 12.58
C THR A 104 11.43 5.64 12.05
N ASN A 105 12.66 5.77 12.58
CA ASN A 105 13.61 6.75 12.05
C ASN A 105 13.93 6.48 10.58
N GLN A 106 13.92 5.22 10.14
CA GLN A 106 14.26 4.84 8.76
C GLN A 106 13.29 5.42 7.72
N THR A 107 12.00 5.56 8.05
CA THR A 107 11.01 6.21 7.16
C THR A 107 10.94 7.70 7.40
N ARG A 108 11.14 8.16 8.64
CA ARG A 108 11.14 9.59 8.97
C ARG A 108 12.28 10.35 8.31
N GLU A 109 13.45 9.73 8.19
CA GLU A 109 14.61 10.28 7.48
C GLU A 109 14.37 10.45 5.96
N LEU A 110 13.40 9.73 5.39
CA LEU A 110 13.01 9.88 3.99
C LEU A 110 12.05 11.04 3.76
N ALA A 111 11.27 11.45 4.76
CA ALA A 111 10.24 12.47 4.61
C ALA A 111 10.76 13.80 4.02
N PRO A 112 11.90 14.37 4.47
CA PRO A 112 12.46 15.58 3.87
C PRO A 112 12.88 15.42 2.41
N ARG A 113 13.07 14.18 1.93
CA ARG A 113 13.56 13.86 0.59
C ARG A 113 12.43 13.61 -0.41
N LEU A 114 11.18 13.48 0.06
CA LEU A 114 10.02 13.22 -0.79
C LEU A 114 9.79 14.34 -1.82
N GLY A 115 10.15 15.58 -1.47
CA GLY A 115 10.14 16.72 -2.39
C GLY A 115 11.05 16.59 -3.61
N HIS A 116 12.01 15.65 -3.59
CA HIS A 116 12.89 15.37 -4.73
C HIS A 116 12.35 14.28 -5.66
N VAL A 117 11.22 13.65 -5.34
CA VAL A 117 10.57 12.67 -6.22
C VAL A 117 9.99 13.43 -7.41
N SER A 118 10.59 13.21 -8.59
CA SER A 118 10.23 13.92 -9.84
C SER A 118 9.50 13.03 -10.86
N VAL A 119 9.24 11.77 -10.50
CA VAL A 119 8.52 10.83 -11.35
C VAL A 119 7.01 10.94 -11.10
N PRO A 120 6.16 10.72 -12.12
CA PRO A 120 4.73 10.61 -11.89
C PRO A 120 4.46 9.61 -10.78
N THR A 121 3.66 10.01 -9.79
CA THR A 121 3.41 9.23 -8.58
C THR A 121 1.92 9.06 -8.37
N LEU A 122 1.48 7.83 -8.18
CA LEU A 122 0.13 7.47 -7.75
C LEU A 122 0.19 6.93 -6.32
N LEU A 123 -0.74 7.37 -5.49
CA LEU A 123 -0.96 6.88 -4.14
C LEU A 123 -2.37 6.26 -4.11
N LEU A 124 -2.45 4.94 -3.94
CA LEU A 124 -3.70 4.20 -3.77
C LEU A 124 -3.84 3.78 -2.32
N TRP A 125 -5.04 3.95 -1.76
CA TRP A 125 -5.26 3.68 -0.35
C TRP A 125 -6.67 3.20 -0.05
N GLY A 126 -6.83 2.18 0.79
CA GLY A 126 -8.12 1.74 1.26
C GLY A 126 -8.78 2.80 2.14
N GLU A 127 -10.03 3.16 1.84
CA GLU A 127 -10.79 4.14 2.62
C GLU A 127 -10.88 3.77 4.11
N GLU A 128 -11.01 2.47 4.39
CA GLU A 128 -11.18 1.92 5.74
C GLU A 128 -9.91 1.24 6.27
N ASP A 129 -8.72 1.60 5.79
CA ASP A 129 -7.48 0.96 6.24
C ASP A 129 -7.27 1.13 7.77
N GLY A 130 -7.51 0.05 8.51
CA GLY A 130 -7.39 -0.04 9.97
C GLY A 130 -5.97 -0.36 10.47
N LEU A 131 -5.04 -0.61 9.55
CA LEU A 131 -3.61 -0.82 9.81
C LEU A 131 -2.82 0.47 9.55
N LEU A 132 -3.03 1.12 8.41
CA LEU A 132 -2.41 2.40 8.03
C LEU A 132 -3.48 3.42 7.64
N PRO A 133 -3.91 4.29 8.57
CA PRO A 133 -4.94 5.29 8.28
C PRO A 133 -4.61 6.21 7.10
N THR A 134 -5.63 6.56 6.32
CA THR A 134 -5.55 7.36 5.08
C THR A 134 -4.79 8.68 5.19
N ARG A 135 -4.79 9.31 6.38
CA ARG A 135 -3.99 10.52 6.67
C ARG A 135 -2.51 10.41 6.29
N TYR A 136 -1.94 9.19 6.31
CA TYR A 136 -0.55 8.95 5.91
C TYR A 136 -0.36 9.02 4.39
N GLY A 137 -1.35 8.51 3.65
CA GLY A 137 -1.38 8.65 2.20
C GLY A 137 -1.65 10.10 1.76
N GLU A 138 -2.55 10.81 2.43
CA GLU A 138 -2.74 12.26 2.23
C GLU A 138 -1.45 13.04 2.50
N ARG A 139 -0.71 12.66 3.56
CA ARG A 139 0.58 13.25 3.88
C ARG A 139 1.61 13.01 2.79
N LEU A 140 1.70 11.80 2.25
CA LEU A 140 2.57 11.50 1.11
C LEU A 140 2.17 12.32 -0.13
N ALA A 141 0.87 12.48 -0.38
CA ALA A 141 0.37 13.28 -1.51
C ALA A 141 0.78 14.74 -1.39
N TRP A 142 0.80 15.26 -0.15
CA TRP A 142 1.27 16.59 0.15
C TRP A 142 2.79 16.74 -0.03
N ASP A 143 3.57 15.76 0.46
CA ASP A 143 5.04 15.83 0.48
C ASP A 143 5.68 15.50 -0.89
N ILE A 144 4.98 14.79 -1.79
CA ILE A 144 5.46 14.42 -3.13
C ILE A 144 4.86 15.35 -4.19
N PRO A 145 5.68 16.18 -4.87
CA PRO A 145 5.18 17.11 -5.88
C PRO A 145 4.47 16.38 -7.04
N GLY A 146 3.23 16.77 -7.31
CA GLY A 146 2.44 16.22 -8.41
C GLY A 146 1.95 14.78 -8.19
N ALA A 147 2.02 14.25 -6.96
CA ALA A 147 1.41 12.97 -6.64
C ALA A 147 -0.11 13.03 -6.80
N ARG A 148 -0.68 11.98 -7.41
CA ARG A 148 -2.12 11.76 -7.49
C ARG A 148 -2.55 10.92 -6.29
N TRP A 149 -3.43 11.47 -5.47
CA TRP A 149 -4.09 10.77 -4.36
C TRP A 149 -5.37 10.09 -4.86
N ALA A 150 -5.53 8.81 -4.57
CA ALA A 150 -6.71 8.02 -4.88
C ALA A 150 -7.08 7.14 -3.69
N GLN A 151 -8.14 7.54 -2.99
CA GLN A 151 -8.77 6.74 -1.96
C GLN A 151 -9.75 5.77 -2.62
N VAL A 152 -9.74 4.52 -2.17
CA VAL A 152 -10.45 3.40 -2.77
C VAL A 152 -11.58 2.98 -1.83
N PRO A 153 -12.86 3.22 -2.21
CA PRO A 153 -14.01 2.81 -1.41
C PRO A 153 -14.09 1.29 -1.25
N ASP A 154 -14.82 0.86 -0.21
CA ASP A 154 -15.09 -0.55 0.08
C ASP A 154 -13.81 -1.41 0.22
N ALA A 155 -12.74 -0.80 0.75
CA ALA A 155 -11.44 -1.44 0.87
C ALA A 155 -10.69 -1.03 2.14
N ARG A 156 -9.97 -1.99 2.74
CA ARG A 156 -9.04 -1.79 3.85
C ARG A 156 -7.59 -1.91 3.34
N HIS A 157 -6.68 -2.39 4.18
CA HIS A 157 -5.24 -2.45 3.89
C HIS A 157 -4.84 -3.32 2.69
N PHE A 158 -5.61 -4.36 2.39
CA PHE A 158 -5.37 -5.24 1.27
C PHE A 158 -6.23 -4.84 0.08
N VAL A 159 -6.14 -3.59 -0.38
CA VAL A 159 -7.03 -3.03 -1.44
C VAL A 159 -7.07 -3.87 -2.71
N MET A 160 -5.95 -4.50 -3.07
CA MET A 160 -5.86 -5.36 -4.26
C MET A 160 -6.68 -6.64 -4.13
N TRP A 161 -6.98 -7.06 -2.91
CA TRP A 161 -7.83 -8.22 -2.62
C TRP A 161 -9.28 -7.81 -2.42
N ASP A 162 -9.53 -6.68 -1.76
CA ASP A 162 -10.90 -6.19 -1.53
C ASP A 162 -11.59 -5.77 -2.85
N VAL A 163 -10.91 -4.96 -3.68
CA VAL A 163 -11.47 -4.40 -4.92
C VAL A 163 -10.48 -4.46 -6.09
N PRO A 164 -10.06 -5.68 -6.53
CA PRO A 164 -9.02 -5.87 -7.54
C PRO A 164 -9.28 -5.13 -8.85
N HIS A 165 -10.54 -5.09 -9.31
CA HIS A 165 -10.91 -4.42 -10.56
C HIS A 165 -10.72 -2.90 -10.48
N ALA A 166 -11.12 -2.27 -9.37
CA ALA A 166 -10.96 -0.83 -9.17
C ALA A 166 -9.47 -0.44 -9.11
N VAL A 167 -8.67 -1.22 -8.37
CA VAL A 167 -7.21 -1.04 -8.29
C VAL A 167 -6.57 -1.20 -9.67
N ALA A 168 -6.92 -2.25 -10.42
CA ALA A 168 -6.40 -2.47 -11.77
C ALA A 168 -6.75 -1.32 -12.71
N MET A 169 -8.00 -0.84 -12.69
CA MET A 169 -8.43 0.29 -13.51
C MET A 169 -7.67 1.58 -13.18
N GLU A 170 -7.44 1.88 -11.90
CA GLU A 170 -6.63 3.05 -11.51
C GLU A 170 -5.17 2.93 -11.95
N LEU A 171 -4.60 1.74 -11.86
CA LEU A 171 -3.26 1.45 -12.35
C LEU A 171 -3.17 1.60 -13.86
N PHE A 172 -4.09 1.02 -14.63
CA PHE A 172 -4.13 1.18 -16.09
C PHE A 172 -4.25 2.64 -16.49
N ARG A 173 -5.19 3.38 -15.89
CA ARG A 173 -5.36 4.80 -16.15
C ARG A 173 -4.08 5.59 -15.86
N PHE A 174 -3.38 5.29 -14.77
CA PHE A 174 -2.11 5.93 -14.43
C PHE A 174 -0.97 5.60 -15.39
N LEU A 175 -0.93 4.37 -15.90
CA LEU A 175 0.05 3.94 -16.90
C LEU A 175 -0.23 4.54 -18.29
N GLU A 176 -1.50 4.75 -18.61
CA GLU A 176 -1.99 5.30 -19.89
C GLU A 176 -1.98 6.83 -19.96
N GLN A 177 -2.13 7.52 -18.82
CA GLN A 177 -2.04 9.00 -18.76
C GLN A 177 -0.77 9.48 -19.49
N GLU A 178 -1.00 10.29 -20.53
CA GLU A 178 -0.07 10.54 -21.63
C GLU A 178 1.33 10.96 -21.18
N MET A 179 2.31 10.40 -21.87
CA MET A 179 3.65 10.97 -21.99
C MET A 179 3.53 12.37 -22.61
N PRO A 180 4.04 13.45 -21.99
CA PRO A 180 4.25 14.67 -22.74
C PRO A 180 5.28 14.33 -23.83
N VAL A 181 4.80 14.32 -25.08
CA VAL A 181 5.64 14.39 -26.27
C VAL A 181 6.37 15.73 -26.16
N VAL A 182 7.66 15.68 -25.81
CA VAL A 182 8.50 16.87 -25.92
C VAL A 182 8.81 17.03 -27.40
N GLY A 183 7.95 17.79 -28.07
CA GLY A 183 8.10 18.17 -29.47
C GLY A 183 7.44 19.52 -29.69
N GLY A 184 8.26 20.58 -29.76
CA GLY A 184 7.97 21.83 -30.48
C GLY A 184 6.72 22.63 -30.11
N GLN A 185 6.93 23.68 -29.31
CA GLN A 185 6.21 24.97 -29.35
C GLN A 185 4.66 24.98 -29.30
N GLY A 186 4.14 25.53 -28.18
CA GLY A 186 2.97 26.42 -28.25
C GLY A 186 1.72 26.00 -27.47
N ALA A 187 1.41 26.83 -26.47
CA ALA A 187 0.07 27.30 -26.10
C ALA A 187 -0.82 26.50 -25.10
N ARG A 188 -1.02 27.21 -23.98
CA ARG A 188 -2.29 27.54 -23.27
C ARG A 188 -2.81 26.60 -22.17
N THR A 189 -2.67 27.12 -20.95
CA THR A 189 -3.38 26.81 -19.71
C THR A 189 -4.89 26.67 -19.91
N LEU A 190 -5.47 25.56 -19.47
CA LEU A 190 -6.93 25.43 -19.30
C LEU A 190 -7.30 25.56 -17.82
N ARG A 191 -8.24 26.47 -17.56
CA ARG A 191 -8.80 26.78 -16.24
C ARG A 191 -9.81 25.70 -15.82
N ARG A 192 -9.86 25.50 -14.49
CA ARG A 192 -10.86 24.75 -13.72
C ARG A 192 -12.30 25.09 -14.14
N THR A 193 -13.10 24.08 -14.44
CA THR A 193 -14.57 24.14 -14.43
C THR A 193 -15.13 23.11 -13.46
N GLU A 194 -16.25 23.48 -12.85
CA GLU A 194 -16.89 22.85 -11.70
C GLU A 194 -17.76 21.63 -12.07
N ARG A 195 -18.00 20.80 -11.03
CA ARG A 195 -19.02 19.75 -10.81
C ARG A 195 -19.83 19.22 -12.00
N ALA A 196 -19.80 17.89 -12.14
CA ALA A 196 -20.95 17.12 -12.60
C ALA A 196 -21.12 15.89 -11.68
N GLU A 197 -22.32 15.76 -11.14
CA GLU A 197 -22.80 14.61 -10.36
C GLU A 197 -22.74 13.36 -11.24
N THR A 198 -22.21 12.25 -10.72
CA THR A 198 -22.24 10.95 -11.41
C THR A 198 -23.32 10.10 -10.75
N GLU A 199 -24.45 9.98 -11.44
CA GLU A 199 -25.49 8.99 -11.16
C GLU A 199 -24.94 7.61 -11.60
N VAL A 200 -24.80 6.68 -10.66
CA VAL A 200 -24.33 5.32 -10.94
C VAL A 200 -25.53 4.47 -11.35
N LEU A 201 -25.67 4.18 -12.64
CA LEU A 201 -26.65 3.22 -13.15
C LEU A 201 -26.00 1.83 -13.14
N PHE A 202 -26.36 1.00 -12.15
CA PHE A 202 -26.08 -0.44 -12.18
C PHE A 202 -27.18 -1.13 -12.99
N ASP A 203 -26.81 -1.76 -14.11
CA ASP A 203 -27.67 -2.71 -14.82
C ASP A 203 -27.29 -4.13 -14.37
N SER A 204 -28.23 -4.84 -13.73
CA SER A 204 -28.01 -6.11 -13.04
C SER A 204 -28.20 -7.35 -13.91
N ASP A 205 -28.43 -7.23 -15.22
CA ASP A 205 -28.91 -8.35 -16.05
C ASP A 205 -27.98 -8.79 -17.19
N ALA A 206 -26.67 -8.52 -17.12
CA ALA A 206 -25.73 -9.06 -18.11
C ALA A 206 -25.34 -10.54 -17.81
N PRO A 207 -25.62 -11.52 -18.70
CA PRO A 207 -25.24 -12.91 -18.48
C PRO A 207 -23.73 -13.15 -18.61
N VAL A 208 -23.19 -13.97 -17.70
CA VAL A 208 -21.80 -14.42 -17.67
C VAL A 208 -21.52 -15.37 -18.85
N PRO A 209 -20.49 -15.11 -19.69
CA PRO A 209 -20.14 -16.01 -20.79
C PRO A 209 -19.50 -17.31 -20.27
N ALA A 210 -19.83 -18.41 -20.95
CA ALA A 210 -19.44 -19.80 -20.64
C ALA A 210 -17.94 -20.09 -20.73
#